data_AF-A0A0S1Y352-F1
#
_entry.id   AF-A0A0S1Y352-F1
#
_cell.length_a   1.000
_cell.length_b   1.000
_cell.length_c   1.000
_cell.angle_alpha   90.00
_cell.angle_beta   90.00
_cell.angle_gamma   90.00
#
_symmetry.space_group_name_H-M   'P 1'
#
loop_
_entity.id
_entity.type
_entity.pdbx_description
1 polymer ?
#
loop_
_entity_poly.entity_id
_entity_poly.type
_entity_poly.pdbx_seq_one_letter_code
_entity_poly.pdbx_strand_id
1 'polypeptide(L)'
;MLTKNRLPAACAAVLSVLSLTATAAPEAVPSFDCAKASTGAEKAICANPQLAALDASIAKRYNEARKSLDAITAEALLRDQRYFTKVRDDAFDKPFDKDKPIDELASRLKYRDAFLASLDLAERKGFTGRWRNLSGEITLWKKPDGDILYEGSAAQPHDGRWSCNVEAAGKAKGEHCGSRASTPRTGC
;
A
#
# COMPACT_ATOMS: atom_id res chain seq x y z
N MET A 1 13.15 -77.86 46.97
CA MET A 1 12.52 -76.69 47.62
C MET A 1 12.74 -75.46 46.73
N LEU A 2 11.68 -74.66 46.58
CA LEU A 2 11.62 -73.27 46.08
C LEU A 2 12.91 -72.48 46.42
N THR A 3 13.44 -71.57 45.58
CA THR A 3 12.77 -70.37 45.06
C THR A 3 13.53 -69.79 43.85
N LYS A 4 12.80 -69.35 42.82
CA LYS A 4 13.26 -68.54 41.69
C LYS A 4 13.48 -67.08 42.15
N ASN A 5 14.61 -66.46 41.82
CA ASN A 5 14.74 -65.00 41.84
C ASN A 5 15.14 -64.50 40.45
N ARG A 6 14.23 -63.72 39.83
CA ARG A 6 14.41 -62.99 38.58
C ARG A 6 15.01 -61.62 38.89
N LEU A 7 15.90 -61.12 38.04
CA LEU A 7 15.84 -59.73 37.56
C LEU A 7 16.49 -59.62 36.16
N PRO A 8 16.01 -58.66 35.33
CA PRO A 8 15.94 -58.78 33.88
C PRO A 8 16.93 -57.89 33.13
N ALA A 9 16.87 -58.07 31.81
CA ALA A 9 17.63 -57.47 30.75
C ALA A 9 17.60 -55.93 30.68
N ALA A 10 18.73 -55.41 30.18
CA ALA A 10 18.90 -54.41 29.12
C ALA A 10 17.80 -53.36 28.88
N CYS A 11 18.19 -52.08 28.92
CA CYS A 11 18.34 -51.24 27.73
C CYS A 11 18.66 -49.81 28.19
N ALA A 12 19.88 -49.36 27.91
CA ALA A 12 20.28 -47.98 28.11
C ALA A 12 19.51 -47.08 27.12
N ALA A 13 18.54 -46.32 27.62
CA ALA A 13 17.84 -45.32 26.83
C ALA A 13 18.68 -44.04 26.78
N VAL A 14 19.32 -43.78 25.63
CA VAL A 14 19.99 -42.51 25.34
C VAL A 14 18.91 -41.49 24.99
N LEU A 15 18.57 -40.60 25.93
CA LEU A 15 17.72 -39.44 25.67
C LEU A 15 18.52 -38.37 24.91
N SER A 16 18.44 -38.40 23.58
CA SER A 16 18.90 -37.30 22.74
C SER A 16 17.94 -36.11 22.88
N VAL A 17 18.35 -35.10 23.62
CA VAL A 17 17.65 -33.82 23.73
C VAL A 17 17.82 -33.06 22.41
N LEU A 18 16.79 -33.11 21.54
CA LEU A 18 16.70 -32.20 20.40
C LEU A 18 16.47 -30.79 20.95
N SER A 19 17.55 -30.00 21.01
CA SER A 19 17.47 -28.59 21.32
C SER A 19 16.87 -27.87 20.11
N LEU A 20 15.56 -27.60 20.17
CA LEU A 20 14.86 -26.79 19.18
C LEU A 20 15.25 -25.32 19.41
N THR A 21 16.34 -24.87 18.81
CA THR A 21 16.67 -23.44 18.76
C THR A 21 15.63 -22.75 17.90
N ALA A 22 14.60 -22.18 18.53
CA ALA A 22 13.68 -21.27 17.86
C ALA A 22 14.47 -20.02 17.46
N THR A 23 14.92 -19.96 16.22
CA THR A 23 15.39 -18.71 15.62
C THR A 23 14.19 -17.78 15.55
N ALA A 24 14.12 -16.84 16.50
CA ALA A 24 13.20 -15.73 16.43
C ALA A 24 13.43 -15.03 15.08
N ALA A 25 12.40 -14.99 14.24
CA ALA A 25 12.46 -14.23 13.00
C ALA A 25 12.82 -12.78 13.36
N PRO A 26 13.67 -12.11 12.57
CA PRO A 26 13.99 -10.71 12.83
C PRO A 26 12.69 -9.93 12.90
N GLU A 27 12.48 -9.19 13.99
CA GLU A 27 11.33 -8.31 14.15
C GLU A 27 11.32 -7.34 12.96
N ALA A 28 10.21 -7.29 12.24
CA ALA A 28 10.08 -6.37 11.12
C ALA A 28 10.18 -4.94 11.66
N VAL A 29 11.15 -4.18 11.17
CA VAL A 29 11.35 -2.79 11.55
C VAL A 29 10.60 -1.90 10.55
N PRO A 30 9.71 -0.99 10.99
CA PRO A 30 9.04 -0.08 10.09
C PRO A 30 10.03 0.91 9.46
N SER A 31 9.57 1.68 8.48
CA SER A 31 10.40 2.63 7.72
C SER A 31 10.84 3.88 8.50
N PHE A 32 10.47 3.98 9.77
CA PHE A 32 10.75 5.09 10.67
C PHE A 32 11.22 4.59 12.04
N ASP A 33 11.85 5.50 12.79
CA ASP A 33 12.31 5.23 14.16
C ASP A 33 11.13 5.21 15.12
N CYS A 34 10.84 4.04 15.70
CA CYS A 34 9.76 3.88 16.67
C CYS A 34 9.89 4.74 17.92
N ALA A 35 11.11 5.17 18.29
CA ALA A 35 11.29 6.12 19.39
C ALA A 35 10.76 7.53 19.07
N LYS A 36 10.54 7.82 17.78
CA LYS A 36 10.01 9.11 17.28
C LYS A 36 8.54 9.01 16.86
N ALA A 37 7.89 7.86 17.05
CA ALA A 37 6.49 7.65 16.72
C ALA A 37 5.60 8.65 17.47
N SER A 38 4.82 9.43 16.72
CA SER A 38 4.04 10.55 17.24
C SER A 38 2.53 10.29 17.11
N THR A 39 2.08 9.63 16.05
CA THR A 39 0.66 9.36 15.79
C THR A 39 0.20 8.03 16.39
N GLY A 40 -1.12 7.84 16.53
CA GLY A 40 -1.70 6.57 16.95
C GLY A 40 -1.35 5.43 15.99
N ALA A 41 -1.45 5.69 14.69
CA ALA A 41 -1.07 4.75 13.64
C ALA A 41 0.42 4.36 13.70
N GLU A 42 1.33 5.31 13.92
CA GLU A 42 2.77 5.02 14.03
C GLU A 42 3.07 4.11 15.22
N LYS A 43 2.48 4.40 16.38
CA LYS A 43 2.62 3.56 17.58
C LYS A 43 2.05 2.16 17.35
N ALA A 44 0.90 2.06 16.68
CA ALA A 44 0.29 0.78 16.32
C ALA A 44 1.16 -0.02 15.33
N ILE A 45 1.77 0.65 14.35
CA ILE A 45 2.74 0.03 13.43
C ILE A 45 3.94 -0.51 14.19
N CYS A 46 4.51 0.27 15.12
CA CYS A 46 5.64 -0.15 15.93
C CYS A 46 5.34 -1.32 16.87
N ALA A 47 4.11 -1.42 17.38
CA ALA A 47 3.70 -2.49 18.28
C ALA A 47 3.25 -3.78 17.57
N ASN A 48 3.13 -3.77 16.23
CA ASN A 48 2.63 -4.89 15.46
C ASN A 48 3.60 -5.27 14.32
N PRO A 49 4.30 -6.41 14.42
CA PRO A 49 5.29 -6.83 13.41
C PRO A 49 4.72 -6.97 11.99
N GLN A 50 3.44 -7.33 11.83
CA GLN A 50 2.84 -7.44 10.50
C GLN A 50 2.58 -6.06 9.88
N LEU A 51 2.17 -5.07 10.68
CA LEU A 51 2.01 -3.69 10.21
C LEU A 51 3.38 -3.06 9.91
N ALA A 52 4.38 -3.30 10.75
CA ALA A 52 5.75 -2.85 10.51
C ALA A 52 6.33 -3.40 9.19
N ALA A 53 6.09 -4.68 8.89
CA ALA A 53 6.50 -5.28 7.62
C ALA A 53 5.82 -4.64 6.41
N LEU A 54 4.52 -4.32 6.50
CA LEU A 54 3.80 -3.62 5.44
C LEU A 54 4.33 -2.21 5.24
N ASP A 55 4.55 -1.45 6.32
CA ASP A 55 5.12 -0.10 6.26
C ASP A 55 6.52 -0.10 5.61
N ALA A 56 7.38 -1.03 6.00
CA ALA A 56 8.70 -1.21 5.39
C ALA A 56 8.62 -1.56 3.89
N SER A 57 7.67 -2.42 3.51
CA SER A 57 7.43 -2.79 2.10
C SER A 57 6.98 -1.58 1.27
N ILE A 58 6.02 -0.79 1.80
CA ILE A 58 5.54 0.45 1.17
C ILE A 58 6.72 1.39 0.94
N ALA A 59 7.55 1.63 1.96
CA ALA A 59 8.70 2.52 1.84
C ALA A 59 9.72 2.03 0.81
N LYS A 60 10.00 0.73 0.76
CA LYS A 60 10.87 0.14 -0.26
C LYS A 60 10.33 0.40 -1.67
N ARG A 61 9.06 0.09 -1.93
CA ARG A 61 8.44 0.26 -3.26
C ARG A 61 8.33 1.73 -3.65
N TYR A 62 7.97 2.59 -2.71
CA TYR A 62 7.92 4.04 -2.92
C TYR A 62 9.29 4.58 -3.35
N ASN A 63 10.36 4.18 -2.66
CA ASN A 63 11.72 4.61 -2.97
C ASN A 63 12.21 4.08 -4.32
N GLU A 64 11.84 2.85 -4.69
CA GLU A 64 12.12 2.29 -6.01
C GLU A 64 11.41 3.09 -7.10
N ALA A 65 10.09 3.30 -6.96
CA ALA A 65 9.31 4.08 -7.91
C ALA A 65 9.84 5.51 -8.07
N ARG A 66 10.17 6.19 -6.97
CA ARG A 66 10.76 7.54 -6.96
C ARG A 66 12.08 7.65 -7.74
N LYS A 67 12.85 6.56 -7.85
CA LYS A 67 14.13 6.53 -8.57
C LYS A 67 13.96 6.21 -10.05
N SER A 68 12.94 5.43 -10.39
CA SER A 68 12.69 4.97 -11.77
C SER A 68 11.87 5.97 -12.58
N LEU A 69 10.96 6.71 -11.94
CA LEU A 69 10.06 7.65 -12.61
C LEU A 69 10.76 8.96 -12.97
N ASP A 70 10.27 9.64 -14.01
CA ASP A 70 10.70 10.99 -14.35
C ASP A 70 10.41 11.99 -13.22
N ALA A 71 11.09 13.14 -13.24
CA ALA A 71 11.02 14.11 -12.15
C ALA A 71 9.59 14.62 -11.86
N ILE A 72 8.74 14.79 -12.88
CA ILE A 72 7.39 15.31 -12.72
C ILE A 72 6.51 14.24 -12.07
N THR A 73 6.59 13.00 -12.56
CA THR A 73 5.83 11.87 -12.01
C THR A 73 6.32 11.49 -10.61
N ALA A 74 7.63 11.55 -10.34
CA ALA A 74 8.20 11.33 -9.01
C ALA A 74 7.73 12.39 -8.00
N GLU A 75 7.54 13.64 -8.41
CA GLU A 75 6.96 14.69 -7.55
C GLU A 75 5.45 14.52 -7.35
N ALA A 76 4.72 14.05 -8.35
CA ALA A 76 3.32 13.66 -8.18
C ALA A 76 3.17 12.52 -7.17
N LEU A 77 4.01 11.47 -7.27
CA LEU A 77 4.03 10.35 -6.34
C LEU A 77 4.39 10.79 -4.91
N LEU A 78 5.30 11.76 -4.74
CA LEU A 78 5.63 12.31 -3.43
C LEU A 78 4.43 13.03 -2.79
N ARG A 79 3.69 13.85 -3.55
CA ARG A 79 2.45 14.49 -3.04
C ARG A 79 1.42 13.44 -2.63
N ASP A 80 1.27 12.42 -3.46
CA ASP A 80 0.35 11.31 -3.21
C ASP A 80 0.74 10.51 -1.96
N GLN A 81 2.04 10.22 -1.77
CA GLN A 81 2.53 9.54 -0.57
C GLN A 81 2.30 10.36 0.71
N ARG A 82 2.50 11.70 0.66
CA ARG A 82 2.18 12.58 1.80
C ARG A 82 0.69 12.61 2.13
N TYR A 83 -0.17 12.42 1.13
CA TYR A 83 -1.60 12.32 1.36
C TYR A 83 -1.95 10.96 1.98
N PHE A 84 -1.33 9.89 1.50
CA PHE A 84 -1.47 8.56 2.09
C PHE A 84 -1.14 8.53 3.58
N THR A 85 -0.05 9.18 4.03
CA THR A 85 0.27 9.24 5.47
C THR A 85 -0.87 9.85 6.29
N LYS A 86 -1.54 10.89 5.79
CA LYS A 86 -2.71 11.47 6.48
C LYS A 86 -3.88 10.51 6.53
N VAL A 87 -4.19 9.84 5.42
CA VAL A 87 -5.28 8.86 5.33
C VAL A 87 -5.00 7.63 6.22
N ARG A 88 -3.74 7.21 6.33
CA ARG A 88 -3.27 6.16 7.24
C ARG A 88 -3.55 6.55 8.69
N ASP A 89 -3.18 7.78 9.07
CA ASP A 89 -3.37 8.27 10.44
C ASP A 89 -4.87 8.44 10.75
N ASP A 90 -5.65 9.02 9.83
CA ASP A 90 -7.11 9.16 9.96
C ASP A 90 -7.80 7.79 10.10
N ALA A 91 -7.36 6.75 9.37
CA ALA A 91 -7.93 5.40 9.47
C ALA A 91 -7.75 4.76 10.84
N PHE A 92 -6.73 5.17 11.59
CA PHE A 92 -6.52 4.69 12.96
C PHE A 92 -7.23 5.58 13.99
N ASP A 93 -7.17 6.90 13.82
CA ASP A 93 -7.71 7.87 14.78
C ASP A 93 -9.24 8.04 14.66
N LYS A 94 -9.79 7.82 13.46
CA LYS A 94 -11.22 7.98 13.12
C LYS A 94 -11.72 6.78 12.29
N PRO A 95 -11.54 5.54 12.77
CA PRO A 95 -12.00 4.36 12.03
C PRO A 95 -13.51 4.42 11.85
N PHE A 96 -13.99 3.82 10.77
CA PHE A 96 -15.44 3.62 10.56
C PHE A 96 -16.03 2.71 11.63
N ASP A 97 -15.36 1.61 11.92
CA ASP A 97 -15.65 0.71 13.03
C ASP A 97 -14.69 1.01 14.18
N LYS A 98 -15.22 1.67 15.23
CA LYS A 98 -14.45 2.09 16.41
C LYS A 98 -13.78 0.94 17.15
N ASP A 99 -14.26 -0.28 16.97
CA ASP A 99 -13.70 -1.47 17.60
C ASP A 99 -12.56 -2.10 16.76
N LYS A 100 -12.32 -1.61 15.53
CA LYS A 100 -11.36 -2.18 14.58
C LYS A 100 -10.31 -1.20 13.99
N PRO A 101 -9.71 -0.28 14.76
CA PRO A 101 -8.72 0.67 14.21
C PRO A 101 -7.48 -0.01 13.62
N ILE A 102 -7.06 -1.15 14.19
CA ILE A 102 -5.90 -1.92 13.70
C ILE A 102 -6.20 -2.56 12.34
N ASP A 103 -7.41 -3.11 12.15
CA ASP A 103 -7.78 -3.75 10.88
C ASP A 103 -7.95 -2.72 9.77
N GLU A 104 -8.52 -1.55 10.08
CA GLU A 104 -8.63 -0.44 9.12
C GLU A 104 -7.26 0.09 8.72
N LEU A 105 -6.36 0.32 9.69
CA LEU A 105 -4.97 0.66 9.42
C LEU A 105 -4.29 -0.39 8.53
N ALA A 106 -4.44 -1.67 8.86
CA ALA A 106 -3.90 -2.78 8.07
C ALA A 106 -4.43 -2.76 6.63
N SER A 107 -5.73 -2.49 6.45
CA SER A 107 -6.36 -2.37 5.14
C SER A 107 -5.75 -1.22 4.32
N ARG A 108 -5.50 -0.06 4.94
CA ARG A 108 -4.85 1.08 4.26
C ARG A 108 -3.41 0.78 3.85
N LEU A 109 -2.63 0.16 4.73
CA LEU A 109 -1.27 -0.25 4.39
C LEU A 109 -1.25 -1.27 3.24
N LYS A 110 -2.11 -2.30 3.28
CA LYS A 110 -2.24 -3.30 2.21
C LYS A 110 -2.63 -2.67 0.87
N TYR A 111 -3.62 -1.78 0.88
CA TYR A 111 -4.03 -1.07 -0.34
C TYR A 111 -2.88 -0.28 -0.94
N ARG A 112 -2.11 0.44 -0.11
CA ARG A 112 -0.98 1.23 -0.58
C ARG A 112 0.15 0.38 -1.12
N ASP A 113 0.51 -0.69 -0.43
CA ASP A 113 1.54 -1.62 -0.90
C ASP A 113 1.16 -2.20 -2.27
N ALA A 114 -0.09 -2.66 -2.41
CA ALA A 114 -0.62 -3.19 -3.67
C ALA A 114 -0.64 -2.13 -4.78
N PHE A 115 -1.03 -0.88 -4.46
CA PHE A 115 -0.99 0.22 -5.42
C PHE A 115 0.43 0.45 -5.95
N LEU A 116 1.41 0.59 -5.04
CA LEU A 116 2.81 0.81 -5.41
C LEU A 116 3.39 -0.38 -6.19
N ALA A 117 3.00 -1.61 -5.83
CA ALA A 117 3.39 -2.81 -6.56
C ALA A 117 2.79 -2.88 -7.98
N SER A 118 1.69 -2.18 -8.23
CA SER A 118 1.01 -2.16 -9.54
C SER A 118 1.49 -1.05 -10.48
N LEU A 119 2.42 -0.21 -10.04
CA LEU A 119 2.95 0.88 -10.87
C LEU A 119 3.79 0.32 -12.01
N ASP A 120 3.50 0.79 -13.23
CA ASP A 120 4.42 0.63 -14.35
C ASP A 120 5.53 1.67 -14.20
N LEU A 121 6.75 1.20 -13.96
CA LEU A 121 7.93 2.04 -13.76
C LEU A 121 8.71 2.29 -15.05
N ALA A 122 8.25 1.76 -16.18
CA ALA A 122 8.85 2.05 -17.47
C ALA A 122 8.64 3.53 -17.83
N GLU A 123 9.56 4.07 -18.63
CA GLU A 123 9.42 5.41 -19.17
C GLU A 123 8.10 5.53 -19.95
N ARG A 124 7.25 6.46 -19.52
CA ARG A 124 5.96 6.67 -20.17
C ARG A 124 6.13 7.54 -21.41
N LYS A 125 5.66 7.03 -22.55
CA LYS A 125 5.65 7.77 -23.82
C LYS A 125 4.27 8.38 -24.06
N GLY A 126 4.18 9.70 -23.97
CA GLY A 126 2.95 10.47 -24.16
C GLY A 126 1.97 10.37 -22.99
N PHE A 127 0.84 11.07 -23.13
CA PHE A 127 -0.12 11.29 -22.03
C PHE A 127 -1.34 10.36 -22.03
N THR A 128 -1.51 9.54 -23.07
CA THR A 128 -2.63 8.58 -23.16
C THR A 128 -2.45 7.42 -22.20
N GLY A 129 -3.54 6.71 -21.92
CA GLY A 129 -3.59 5.58 -21.00
C GLY A 129 -4.05 6.00 -19.60
N ARG A 130 -3.79 5.10 -18.66
CA ARG A 130 -4.33 5.17 -17.30
C ARG A 130 -3.38 5.88 -16.35
N TRP A 131 -3.93 6.73 -15.49
CA TRP A 131 -3.23 7.51 -14.48
C TRP A 131 -3.95 7.33 -13.16
N ARG A 132 -3.21 6.99 -12.10
CA ARG A 132 -3.80 6.62 -10.81
C ARG A 132 -3.06 7.30 -9.68
N ASN A 133 -3.80 7.60 -8.62
CA ASN A 133 -3.27 8.04 -7.34
C ASN A 133 -4.16 7.48 -6.23
N LEU A 134 -3.92 7.87 -4.98
CA LEU A 134 -4.70 7.41 -3.83
C LEU A 134 -6.18 7.80 -3.90
N SER A 135 -6.51 8.92 -4.56
CA SER A 135 -7.88 9.44 -4.64
C SER A 135 -8.67 8.84 -5.78
N GLY A 136 -8.02 8.37 -6.84
CA GLY A 136 -8.75 7.92 -8.01
C GLY A 136 -7.90 7.62 -9.23
N GLU A 137 -8.59 7.54 -10.35
CA GLU A 137 -8.06 7.16 -11.64
C GLU A 137 -8.63 8.05 -12.75
N ILE A 138 -7.82 8.34 -13.75
CA ILE A 138 -8.25 8.92 -15.02
C ILE A 138 -7.60 8.15 -16.16
N THR A 139 -8.37 7.86 -17.20
CA THR A 139 -7.90 7.21 -18.42
C THR A 139 -8.12 8.13 -19.60
N LEU A 140 -7.10 8.27 -20.43
CA LEU A 140 -7.11 9.12 -21.62
C LEU A 140 -6.97 8.25 -22.88
N TRP A 141 -7.90 8.36 -23.81
CA TRP A 141 -7.87 7.64 -25.09
C TRP A 141 -7.82 8.61 -26.27
N LYS A 142 -7.01 8.29 -27.27
CA LYS A 142 -7.01 8.99 -28.54
C LYS A 142 -8.09 8.42 -29.46
N LYS A 143 -9.00 9.28 -29.90
CA LYS A 143 -10.04 8.95 -30.88
C LYS A 143 -9.48 8.97 -32.31
N PRO A 144 -10.14 8.29 -33.27
CA PRO A 144 -9.73 8.29 -34.68
C PRO A 144 -9.68 9.68 -35.32
N ASP A 145 -10.53 10.61 -34.87
CA ASP A 145 -10.61 12.01 -35.32
C ASP A 145 -9.54 12.93 -34.69
N GLY A 146 -8.65 12.34 -33.87
CA GLY A 146 -7.57 13.04 -33.17
C GLY A 146 -7.97 13.72 -31.86
N ASP A 147 -9.24 13.62 -31.43
CA ASP A 147 -9.66 14.07 -30.09
C ASP A 147 -9.15 13.13 -29.00
N ILE A 148 -9.07 13.64 -27.79
CA ILE A 148 -8.80 12.86 -26.59
C ILE A 148 -10.10 12.73 -25.81
N LEU A 149 -10.57 11.51 -25.60
CA LEU A 149 -11.57 11.22 -24.58
C LEU A 149 -10.83 11.03 -23.25
N TYR A 150 -11.35 11.61 -22.18
CA TYR A 150 -10.90 11.27 -20.84
C TYR A 150 -12.10 10.97 -19.93
N GLU A 151 -11.96 9.89 -19.18
CA GLU A 151 -12.90 9.45 -18.17
C GLU A 151 -12.12 9.24 -16.89
N GLY A 152 -12.68 9.67 -15.77
CA GLY A 152 -12.04 9.46 -14.49
C GLY A 152 -13.03 9.49 -13.34
N SER A 153 -12.61 8.89 -12.24
CA SER A 153 -13.30 8.93 -10.98
C SER A 153 -12.32 9.18 -9.86
N ALA A 154 -12.76 9.91 -8.84
CA ALA A 154 -12.01 10.08 -7.61
C ALA A 154 -12.98 10.15 -6.43
N ALA A 155 -12.51 9.76 -5.26
CA ALA A 155 -13.23 9.91 -4.01
C ALA A 155 -12.29 10.34 -2.90
N GLN A 156 -12.87 10.81 -1.81
CA GLN A 156 -12.09 11.01 -0.60
C GLN A 156 -11.57 9.66 -0.10
N PRO A 157 -10.24 9.44 0.03
CA PRO A 157 -9.71 8.08 0.21
C PRO A 157 -10.02 7.44 1.57
N HIS A 158 -10.28 8.24 2.59
CA HIS A 158 -10.59 7.78 3.93
C HIS A 158 -12.08 7.51 4.08
N ASP A 159 -12.91 8.57 4.02
CA ASP A 159 -14.31 8.59 4.43
C ASP A 159 -15.31 8.57 3.26
N GLY A 160 -14.82 8.72 2.01
CA GLY A 160 -15.68 8.81 0.84
C GLY A 160 -16.64 10.01 0.86
N ARG A 161 -16.38 11.04 1.68
CA ARG A 161 -17.30 12.19 1.86
C ARG A 161 -17.59 12.97 0.58
N TRP A 162 -16.75 12.79 -0.42
CA TRP A 162 -17.00 13.24 -1.78
C TRP A 162 -16.60 12.12 -2.73
N SER A 163 -17.33 12.03 -3.82
CA SER A 163 -16.94 11.29 -5.01
C SER A 163 -17.19 12.18 -6.21
N CYS A 164 -16.33 12.06 -7.21
CA CYS A 164 -16.35 12.84 -8.42
C CYS A 164 -16.17 11.90 -9.59
N ASN A 165 -17.05 12.00 -10.58
CA ASN A 165 -16.85 11.37 -11.88
C ASN A 165 -16.74 12.45 -12.94
N VAL A 166 -15.87 12.23 -13.92
CA VAL A 166 -15.69 13.11 -15.06
C VAL A 166 -15.67 12.31 -16.35
N GLU A 167 -16.41 12.79 -17.35
CA GLU A 167 -16.27 12.41 -18.74
C GLU A 167 -16.18 13.66 -19.60
N ALA A 168 -15.15 13.75 -20.43
CA ALA A 168 -15.05 14.83 -21.41
C ALA A 168 -14.15 14.49 -22.61
N ALA A 169 -14.27 15.32 -23.64
CA ALA A 169 -13.42 15.27 -24.82
C ALA A 169 -12.64 16.58 -24.98
N GLY A 170 -11.38 16.47 -25.42
CA GLY A 170 -10.48 17.61 -25.61
C GLY A 170 -9.59 17.45 -26.84
N LYS A 171 -8.88 18.52 -27.19
CA LYS A 171 -7.83 18.48 -28.22
C LYS A 171 -6.47 18.38 -27.53
N ALA A 172 -5.60 17.52 -28.03
CA ALA A 172 -4.21 17.49 -27.62
C ALA A 172 -3.36 18.38 -28.55
N LYS A 173 -2.43 19.14 -27.97
CA LYS A 173 -1.37 19.84 -28.67
C LYS A 173 -0.03 19.49 -28.00
N GLY A 174 0.77 18.65 -28.66
CA GLY A 174 1.95 18.06 -28.03
C GLY A 174 1.56 17.21 -26.81
N GLU A 175 2.21 17.43 -25.68
CA GLU A 175 1.90 16.75 -24.40
C GLU A 175 0.85 17.47 -23.55
N HIS A 176 0.21 18.51 -24.08
CA HIS A 176 -0.81 19.28 -23.38
C HIS A 176 -2.20 18.98 -23.94
N CYS A 177 -3.14 18.64 -23.05
CA CYS A 177 -4.56 18.55 -23.38
C CYS A 177 -5.27 19.85 -23.03
N GLY A 178 -5.90 20.49 -24.02
CA GLY A 178 -6.85 21.56 -23.81
C GLY A 178 -8.28 21.01 -23.85
N SER A 179 -9.12 21.38 -22.88
CA SER A 179 -10.55 21.06 -22.96
C SER A 179 -11.17 21.81 -24.13
N ARG A 180 -12.04 21.13 -24.90
CA ARG A 180 -12.94 21.84 -25.80
C ARG A 180 -14.04 22.46 -24.94
N ALA A 181 -14.63 23.58 -25.39
CA ALA A 181 -15.69 24.31 -24.71
C ALA A 181 -17.02 23.53 -24.47
N SER A 182 -17.01 22.19 -24.59
CA SER A 182 -18.08 21.32 -24.11
C SER A 182 -17.91 21.12 -22.61
N THR A 183 -18.89 21.57 -21.83
CA THR A 183 -18.96 21.40 -20.38
C THR A 183 -18.70 19.91 -20.05
N PRO A 184 -17.64 19.57 -19.31
CA PRO A 184 -17.41 18.19 -18.89
C PRO A 184 -18.63 17.70 -18.11
N ARG A 185 -19.03 16.44 -18.32
CA ARG A 185 -20.03 15.83 -17.45
C ARG A 185 -19.32 15.51 -16.14
N THR A 186 -19.42 16.44 -15.20
CA THR A 186 -18.90 16.30 -13.84
C THR A 186 -20.04 16.05 -12.87
N GLY A 187 -19.94 14.99 -12.08
CA GLY A 187 -20.82 14.74 -10.94
C GLY A 187 -19.98 14.66 -9.68
N CYS A 188 -20.07 15.70 -8.85
CA CYS A 188 -19.63 15.84 -7.48
C CYS A 188 -20.75 16.60 -6.74
#